data_AF-A0A357D0Q8-F1
#
_entry.id   AF-A0A357D0Q8-F1
#
_cell.length_a   1.000
_cell.length_b   1.000
_cell.length_c   1.000
_cell.angle_alpha   90.00
_cell.angle_beta   90.00
_cell.angle_gamma   90.00
#
_symmetry.space_group_name_H-M   'P 1'
#
loop_
_entity.id
_entity.type
_entity.pdbx_description
1 polymer ?
#
loop_
_entity_poly.entity_id
_entity_poly.type
_entity_poly.pdbx_seq_one_letter_code
_entity_poly.pdbx_strand_id
1 'polypeptide(L)'
;MIIVLKNNIRENEITAFREYLEKKYNIGVHVSTGHDSVVLGLIGDTSAVDEDSVKAQEIVQEVKRVQEPYKKSNRKFHPDNTVITLENGLKIGDGDLTLVAGPCSVENEEQVTEVAQAVKTSGAVILRGGAFKPRTSPYAFQGMGVDGLALLKKAREKTGLPIISEVMSVSQLRLFP
;
A
#
# COMPACT_ATOMS: atom_id res chain seq x y z
N MET A 1 -10.13 -5.17 19.01
CA MET A 1 -8.81 -4.82 19.62
C MET A 1 -8.95 -4.90 21.12
N ILE A 2 -7.90 -5.25 21.86
CA ILE A 2 -7.91 -5.29 23.33
C ILE A 2 -6.96 -4.20 23.83
N ILE A 3 -7.42 -3.38 24.77
CA ILE A 3 -6.63 -2.37 25.45
C ILE A 3 -6.56 -2.77 26.92
N VAL A 4 -5.36 -2.85 27.48
CA VAL A 4 -5.12 -3.04 28.91
C VAL A 4 -4.80 -1.67 29.51
N LEU A 5 -5.55 -1.26 30.52
CA LEU A 5 -5.29 -0.01 31.25
C LEU A 5 -4.24 -0.23 32.34
N LYS A 6 -3.58 0.85 32.76
CA LYS A 6 -2.74 0.85 33.95
C LYS A 6 -3.58 0.62 35.22
N ASN A 7 -2.92 0.28 36.31
CA ASN A 7 -3.57 0.06 37.60
C ASN A 7 -4.00 1.39 38.25
N ASN A 8 -4.96 1.32 39.18
CA ASN A 8 -5.45 2.45 39.99
C ASN A 8 -6.03 3.64 39.21
N ILE A 9 -6.58 3.38 38.03
CA ILE A 9 -7.29 4.37 37.24
C ILE A 9 -8.69 4.60 37.80
N ARG A 10 -9.14 5.86 37.84
CA ARG A 10 -10.46 6.21 38.36
C ARG A 10 -11.55 5.89 37.33
N GLU A 11 -12.73 5.47 37.80
CA GLU A 11 -13.88 5.11 36.94
C GLU A 11 -14.32 6.22 35.97
N ASN A 12 -14.19 7.49 36.36
CA ASN A 12 -14.48 8.62 35.48
C ASN A 12 -13.50 8.73 34.31
N GLU A 13 -12.23 8.38 34.52
CA GLU A 13 -11.21 8.37 33.46
C GLU A 13 -11.45 7.21 32.48
N ILE A 14 -11.85 6.04 32.99
CA ILE A 14 -12.23 4.88 32.17
C ILE A 14 -13.44 5.24 31.29
N THR A 15 -14.46 5.87 31.88
CA THR A 15 -15.68 6.28 31.18
C THR A 15 -15.39 7.32 30.10
N ALA A 16 -14.62 8.36 30.42
CA ALA A 16 -14.23 9.38 29.45
C ALA A 16 -13.40 8.80 28.30
N PHE A 17 -12.48 7.88 28.61
CA PHE A 17 -11.66 7.23 27.59
C PHE A 17 -12.49 6.30 26.69
N ARG A 18 -13.44 5.57 27.26
CA ARG A 18 -14.42 4.77 26.51
C ARG A 18 -15.20 5.64 25.52
N GLU A 19 -15.83 6.72 25.99
CA GLU A 19 -16.64 7.60 25.15
C GLU A 19 -15.81 8.26 24.04
N TYR A 20 -14.58 8.65 24.35
CA TYR A 20 -13.63 9.15 23.36
C TYR A 20 -13.37 8.13 22.24
N LEU A 21 -13.10 6.87 22.58
CA LEU A 21 -12.87 5.80 21.61
C LEU A 21 -14.13 5.50 20.77
N GLU A 22 -15.29 5.38 21.41
CA GLU A 22 -16.56 5.11 20.74
C GLU A 22 -16.89 6.23 19.73
N LYS A 23 -16.75 7.50 20.14
CA LYS A 23 -17.07 8.66 19.30
C LYS A 23 -16.07 8.87 18.16
N LYS A 24 -14.77 8.73 18.44
CA LYS A 24 -13.72 9.01 17.45
C LYS A 24 -13.68 7.98 16.33
N TYR A 25 -13.89 6.71 16.68
CA TYR A 25 -13.72 5.60 15.73
C TYR A 25 -15.03 4.95 15.32
N ASN A 26 -16.17 5.38 15.87
CA ASN A 26 -17.49 4.79 15.62
C ASN A 26 -17.49 3.26 15.87
N ILE A 27 -16.96 2.87 17.03
CA ILE A 27 -16.84 1.48 17.48
C ILE A 27 -17.55 1.28 18.82
N GLY A 28 -17.92 0.05 19.15
CA GLY A 28 -18.37 -0.29 20.50
C GLY A 28 -17.19 -0.60 21.41
N VAL A 29 -17.30 -0.26 22.69
CA VAL A 29 -16.25 -0.56 23.68
C VAL A 29 -16.86 -1.28 24.88
N HIS A 30 -16.40 -2.50 25.12
CA HIS A 30 -16.78 -3.31 26.28
C HIS A 30 -15.71 -3.21 27.37
N VAL A 31 -16.07 -2.75 28.56
CA VAL A 31 -15.16 -2.66 29.71
C VAL A 31 -15.28 -3.93 30.54
N SER A 32 -14.14 -4.54 30.88
CA SER A 32 -14.02 -5.68 31.77
C SER A 32 -13.09 -5.33 32.91
N THR A 33 -13.66 -5.19 34.11
CA THR A 33 -12.93 -4.88 35.34
C THR A 33 -12.58 -6.19 36.05
N GLY A 34 -11.31 -6.57 36.01
CA GLY A 34 -10.77 -7.69 36.78
C GLY A 34 -10.24 -7.23 38.14
N HIS A 35 -9.80 -8.18 38.98
CA HIS A 35 -9.19 -7.88 40.27
C HIS A 35 -7.90 -7.04 40.15
N ASP A 36 -7.05 -7.37 39.16
CA ASP A 36 -5.72 -6.78 39.01
C ASP A 36 -5.58 -5.81 37.82
N SER A 37 -6.55 -5.77 36.92
CA SER A 37 -6.46 -4.99 35.67
C SER A 37 -7.82 -4.68 35.07
N VAL A 38 -7.92 -3.53 34.41
CA VAL A 38 -9.08 -3.17 33.59
C VAL A 38 -8.74 -3.36 32.11
N VAL A 39 -9.61 -4.04 31.39
CA VAL A 39 -9.46 -4.35 29.97
C VAL A 39 -10.62 -3.77 29.17
N LEU A 40 -10.32 -3.06 28.08
CA LEU A 40 -11.32 -2.64 27.10
C LEU A 40 -11.24 -3.51 25.85
N GLY A 41 -12.35 -4.18 25.54
CA GLY A 41 -12.57 -4.87 24.27
C GLY A 41 -13.25 -3.95 23.27
N LEU A 42 -12.55 -3.59 22.20
CA LEU A 42 -13.09 -2.80 21.09
C LEU A 42 -13.77 -3.73 20.09
N ILE A 43 -15.06 -3.49 19.86
CA ILE A 43 -15.98 -4.25 19.01
C ILE A 43 -16.36 -3.40 17.80
N GLY A 44 -16.28 -3.99 16.60
CA GLY A 44 -16.54 -3.30 15.33
C GLY A 44 -15.30 -3.24 14.45
N ASP A 45 -15.23 -2.24 13.56
CA ASP A 45 -14.10 -2.06 12.66
C ASP A 45 -12.93 -1.31 13.31
N THR A 46 -11.96 -2.05 13.82
CA THR A 46 -10.77 -1.47 14.45
C THR A 46 -9.61 -1.24 13.48
N SER A 47 -9.80 -1.32 12.15
CA SER A 47 -8.71 -1.06 11.19
C SER A 47 -8.28 0.41 11.17
N ALA A 48 -9.20 1.33 11.45
CA ALA A 48 -8.95 2.78 11.52
C ALA A 48 -8.39 3.25 12.87
N VAL A 49 -8.39 2.38 13.89
CA VAL A 49 -7.81 2.70 15.20
C VAL A 49 -6.31 2.59 15.09
N ASP A 50 -5.61 3.71 15.21
CA ASP A 50 -4.14 3.73 15.27
C ASP A 50 -3.65 3.21 16.63
N GLU A 51 -2.76 2.23 16.59
CA GLU A 51 -2.31 1.54 17.80
C GLU A 51 -1.37 2.41 18.63
N ASP A 52 -0.48 3.14 17.97
CA ASP A 52 0.51 3.99 18.64
C ASP A 52 -0.16 5.19 19.31
N SER A 53 -1.16 5.80 18.66
CA SER A 53 -1.98 6.86 19.24
C SER A 53 -2.72 6.42 20.51
N VAL A 54 -3.19 5.18 20.56
CA VAL A 54 -3.86 4.61 21.73
C VAL A 54 -2.85 4.25 22.82
N LYS A 55 -1.72 3.63 22.48
CA LYS A 55 -0.63 3.32 23.43
C LYS A 55 -0.04 4.58 24.08
N ALA A 56 -0.04 5.70 23.38
CA ALA A 56 0.48 6.98 23.90
C ALA A 56 -0.40 7.61 24.99
N GLN A 57 -1.63 7.12 25.21
CA GLN A 57 -2.51 7.65 26.25
C GLN A 57 -2.01 7.26 27.65
N GLU A 58 -1.99 8.20 28.59
CA GLU A 58 -1.43 7.97 29.93
C GLU A 58 -2.11 6.82 30.68
N ILE A 59 -3.41 6.62 30.45
CA ILE A 59 -4.25 5.57 31.05
C ILE A 59 -3.93 4.15 30.51
N VAL A 60 -3.27 4.04 29.35
CA VAL A 60 -3.07 2.77 28.64
C VAL A 60 -1.74 2.13 29.04
N GLN A 61 -1.78 0.83 29.36
CA GLN A 61 -0.60 0.01 29.63
C GLN A 61 -0.16 -0.75 28.38
N GLU A 62 -1.10 -1.40 27.68
CA GLU A 62 -0.81 -2.22 26.51
C GLU A 62 -1.99 -2.21 25.53
N VAL A 63 -1.71 -2.38 24.24
CA VAL A 63 -2.71 -2.60 23.20
C VAL A 63 -2.37 -3.87 22.43
N LYS A 64 -3.35 -4.76 22.29
CA LYS A 64 -3.27 -6.00 21.51
C LYS A 64 -4.29 -5.99 20.38
N ARG A 65 -3.83 -6.13 19.14
CA ARG A 65 -4.73 -6.33 18.00
C ARG A 65 -5.23 -7.77 17.96
N VAL A 66 -6.55 -7.91 17.97
CA VAL A 66 -7.23 -9.20 17.73
C VAL A 66 -7.53 -9.41 16.25
N GLN A 67 -7.74 -8.31 15.51
CA GLN A 67 -8.00 -8.34 14.06
C GLN A 67 -6.76 -7.84 13.30
N GLU A 68 -6.50 -8.46 12.15
CA GLU A 68 -5.48 -8.01 11.22
C GLU A 68 -5.86 -6.62 10.65
N PRO A 69 -4.91 -5.67 10.59
CA PRO A 69 -5.22 -4.27 10.24
C PRO A 69 -5.52 -4.05 8.75
N TYR A 70 -5.33 -5.06 7.90
CA TYR A 70 -5.40 -4.96 6.43
C TYR A 70 -6.62 -5.68 5.85
N LYS A 71 -7.83 -5.37 6.35
CA LYS A 71 -9.08 -6.07 5.94
C LYS A 71 -9.29 -6.15 4.43
N LYS A 72 -9.06 -5.06 3.69
CA LYS A 72 -9.34 -4.99 2.25
C LYS A 72 -8.42 -5.90 1.40
N SER A 73 -7.21 -6.19 1.86
CA SER A 73 -6.26 -7.08 1.16
C SER A 73 -6.16 -8.47 1.80
N ASN A 74 -7.06 -8.81 2.72
CA ASN A 74 -7.03 -10.04 3.48
C ASN A 74 -7.97 -11.09 2.87
N ARG A 75 -7.46 -12.31 2.61
CA ARG A 75 -8.27 -13.42 2.09
C ARG A 75 -9.43 -13.86 3.01
N LYS A 76 -9.37 -13.57 4.31
CA LYS A 76 -10.50 -13.80 5.23
C LYS A 76 -11.72 -12.95 4.88
N PHE A 77 -11.51 -11.76 4.30
CA PHE A 77 -12.57 -10.80 3.94
C PHE A 77 -12.76 -10.67 2.42
N HIS A 78 -11.78 -11.09 1.62
CA HIS A 78 -11.84 -11.18 0.17
C HIS A 78 -11.32 -12.57 -0.27
N PRO A 79 -12.15 -13.63 -0.16
CA PRO A 79 -11.70 -15.01 -0.35
C PRO A 79 -11.32 -15.33 -1.81
N ASP A 80 -11.90 -14.61 -2.77
CA ASP A 80 -11.65 -14.81 -4.19
C ASP A 80 -10.35 -14.11 -4.62
N ASN A 81 -9.77 -14.59 -5.73
CA ASN A 81 -8.61 -13.93 -6.32
C ASN A 81 -9.00 -12.58 -6.93
N THR A 82 -8.22 -11.55 -6.65
CA THR A 82 -8.32 -10.30 -7.41
C THR A 82 -7.62 -10.48 -8.75
N VAL A 83 -8.37 -10.35 -9.84
CA VAL A 83 -7.84 -10.38 -11.21
C VAL A 83 -7.86 -8.97 -11.77
N ILE A 84 -6.69 -8.44 -12.10
CA ILE A 84 -6.56 -7.13 -12.75
C ILE A 84 -6.61 -7.33 -14.26
N THR A 85 -7.61 -6.75 -14.93
CA THR A 85 -7.72 -6.77 -16.40
C THR A 85 -7.31 -5.41 -16.95
N LEU A 86 -6.28 -5.38 -17.78
CA LEU A 86 -5.82 -4.17 -18.47
C LEU A 86 -6.70 -3.88 -19.70
N GLU A 87 -6.60 -2.66 -20.23
CA GLU A 87 -7.37 -2.22 -21.40
C GLU A 87 -7.15 -3.10 -22.65
N ASN A 88 -5.95 -3.67 -22.79
CA ASN A 88 -5.62 -4.60 -23.88
C ASN A 88 -6.11 -6.04 -23.63
N GLY A 89 -6.86 -6.28 -22.55
CA GLY A 89 -7.38 -7.59 -22.16
C GLY A 89 -6.42 -8.49 -21.38
N LEU A 90 -5.16 -8.07 -21.18
CA LEU A 90 -4.21 -8.82 -20.34
C LEU A 90 -4.74 -8.93 -18.91
N LYS A 91 -4.73 -10.14 -18.35
CA LYS A 91 -5.14 -10.42 -16.98
C LYS A 91 -3.93 -10.73 -16.12
N ILE A 92 -3.97 -10.26 -14.88
CA ILE A 92 -2.95 -10.51 -13.86
C ILE A 92 -3.65 -11.09 -12.63
N GLY A 93 -3.25 -12.30 -12.23
CA GLY A 93 -3.80 -12.99 -11.05
C GLY A 93 -4.93 -13.99 -11.33
N ASP A 94 -5.19 -14.31 -12.60
CA ASP A 94 -6.18 -15.30 -13.04
C ASP A 94 -5.67 -16.75 -13.04
N GLY A 95 -4.42 -16.96 -12.64
CA GLY A 95 -3.76 -18.27 -12.60
C GLY A 95 -2.57 -18.37 -13.57
N ASP A 96 -2.48 -17.47 -14.54
CA ASP A 96 -1.39 -17.42 -15.51
C ASP A 96 -0.16 -16.68 -14.98
N LEU A 97 1.02 -17.07 -15.48
CA LEU A 97 2.29 -16.41 -15.17
C LEU A 97 2.41 -15.10 -15.95
N THR A 98 2.36 -13.97 -15.25
CA THR A 98 2.66 -12.65 -15.83
C THR A 98 4.15 -12.32 -15.70
N LEU A 99 4.87 -12.21 -16.82
CA LEU A 99 6.25 -11.76 -16.84
C LEU A 99 6.36 -10.28 -17.25
N VAL A 100 6.98 -9.47 -16.39
CA VAL A 100 7.25 -8.04 -16.60
C VAL A 100 8.76 -7.86 -16.72
N ALA A 101 9.22 -7.27 -17.83
CA ALA A 101 10.65 -7.08 -18.06
C ALA A 101 10.95 -5.77 -18.79
N GLY A 102 12.21 -5.33 -18.73
CA GLY A 102 12.66 -4.07 -19.30
C GLY A 102 13.77 -3.44 -18.47
N PRO A 103 14.33 -2.30 -18.90
CA PRO A 103 15.54 -1.78 -18.29
C PRO A 103 15.29 -1.22 -16.89
N CYS A 104 16.39 -1.04 -16.15
CA CYS A 104 16.33 -0.30 -14.90
C CYS A 104 15.89 1.14 -15.19
N SER A 105 16.67 1.87 -15.96
CA SER A 105 16.44 3.25 -16.42
C SER A 105 16.04 3.31 -17.89
N VAL A 106 15.24 4.30 -18.25
CA VAL A 106 15.12 4.74 -19.64
C VAL A 106 16.27 5.70 -19.92
N GLU A 107 17.03 5.47 -20.98
CA GLU A 107 18.28 6.21 -21.24
C GLU A 107 18.29 6.90 -22.61
N ASN A 108 17.62 6.32 -23.61
CA ASN A 108 17.36 6.94 -24.91
C ASN A 108 16.30 6.13 -25.69
N GLU A 109 15.87 6.64 -26.85
CA GLU A 109 14.82 6.01 -27.65
C GLU A 109 15.23 4.65 -28.22
N GLU A 110 16.45 4.55 -28.75
CA GLU A 110 16.98 3.33 -29.39
C GLU A 110 17.01 2.19 -28.36
N GLN A 111 17.64 2.44 -27.22
CA GLN A 111 17.76 1.52 -26.10
C GLN A 111 16.40 1.00 -25.62
N VAL A 112 15.45 1.89 -25.32
CA VAL A 112 14.16 1.45 -24.78
C VAL A 112 13.30 0.74 -25.82
N THR A 113 13.39 1.14 -27.09
CA THR A 113 12.66 0.51 -28.19
C THR A 113 13.18 -0.90 -28.46
N GLU A 114 14.50 -1.07 -28.55
CA GLU A 114 15.14 -2.35 -28.78
C GLU A 114 14.82 -3.33 -27.63
N VAL A 115 14.95 -2.87 -26.38
CA VAL A 115 14.61 -3.70 -25.21
C VAL A 115 13.13 -4.06 -25.21
N ALA A 116 12.23 -3.15 -25.56
CA ALA A 116 10.80 -3.45 -25.63
C ALA A 116 10.49 -4.55 -26.66
N GLN A 117 11.17 -4.51 -27.82
CA GLN A 117 11.00 -5.54 -28.85
C GLN A 117 11.56 -6.90 -28.39
N ALA A 118 12.71 -6.91 -27.71
CA ALA A 118 13.31 -8.12 -27.16
C ALA A 118 12.44 -8.74 -26.05
N VAL A 119 11.91 -7.90 -25.15
CA VAL A 119 10.96 -8.28 -24.09
C VAL A 119 9.74 -8.95 -24.69
N LYS A 120 9.10 -8.33 -25.70
CA LYS A 120 7.94 -8.90 -26.39
C LYS A 120 8.26 -10.24 -27.03
N THR A 121 9.37 -10.31 -27.78
CA THR A 121 9.79 -11.53 -28.48
C THR A 121 10.10 -12.68 -27.51
N SER A 122 10.56 -12.35 -26.30
CA SER A 122 10.88 -13.33 -25.25
C SER A 122 9.64 -13.80 -24.46
N GLY A 123 8.44 -13.30 -24.79
CA GLY A 123 7.18 -13.71 -24.15
C GLY A 123 6.79 -12.93 -22.91
N ALA A 124 7.54 -11.88 -22.53
CA ALA A 124 7.09 -10.96 -21.50
C ALA A 124 5.96 -10.07 -22.04
N VAL A 125 4.97 -9.83 -21.19
CA VAL A 125 3.68 -9.24 -21.59
C VAL A 125 3.52 -7.79 -21.14
N ILE A 126 4.47 -7.27 -20.35
CA ILE A 126 4.50 -5.87 -19.90
C ILE A 126 5.95 -5.36 -19.94
N LEU A 127 6.14 -4.14 -20.48
CA LEU A 127 7.40 -3.42 -20.44
C LEU A 127 7.52 -2.63 -19.13
N ARG A 128 8.59 -2.84 -18.36
CA ARG A 128 8.97 -1.92 -17.28
C ARG A 128 10.07 -0.95 -17.71
N GLY A 129 10.11 0.24 -17.13
CA GLY A 129 11.24 1.16 -17.27
C GLY A 129 11.14 2.33 -16.32
N GLY A 130 12.22 2.67 -15.61
CA GLY A 130 12.20 3.78 -14.67
C GLY A 130 12.58 5.10 -15.33
N ALA A 131 11.61 6.01 -15.46
CA ALA A 131 11.84 7.35 -15.97
C ALA A 131 12.44 8.30 -14.93
N PHE A 132 12.06 8.14 -13.65
CA PHE A 132 12.62 8.87 -12.51
C PHE A 132 13.44 7.93 -11.63
N LYS A 133 14.51 8.42 -11.00
CA LYS A 133 15.37 7.61 -10.12
C LYS A 133 15.61 8.28 -8.77
N PRO A 134 15.36 7.58 -7.64
CA PRO A 134 15.60 8.13 -6.31
C PRO A 134 17.07 7.98 -5.96
N ARG A 135 17.92 8.88 -6.44
CA ARG A 135 19.37 8.82 -6.19
C ARG A 135 19.72 9.60 -4.93
N THR A 136 20.54 8.97 -4.09
CA THR A 136 21.13 9.63 -2.92
C THR A 136 22.20 10.64 -3.31
N SER A 137 22.96 10.37 -4.38
CA SER A 137 23.98 11.28 -4.91
C SER A 137 23.40 12.20 -5.98
N PRO A 138 23.66 13.52 -5.94
CA PRO A 138 23.23 14.45 -6.98
C PRO A 138 23.97 14.25 -8.31
N TYR A 139 25.13 13.58 -8.30
CA TYR A 139 25.93 13.32 -9.50
C TYR A 139 25.54 12.04 -10.23
N ALA A 140 24.71 11.21 -9.61
CA ALA A 140 24.20 10.00 -10.26
C ALA A 140 23.15 10.37 -11.32
N PHE A 141 22.99 9.50 -12.32
CA PHE A 141 21.91 9.64 -13.29
C PHE A 141 20.54 9.59 -12.59
N GLN A 142 19.80 10.69 -12.69
CA GLN A 142 18.51 10.91 -12.03
C GLN A 142 17.31 10.33 -12.81
N GLY A 143 17.56 9.73 -13.98
CA GLY A 143 16.52 9.38 -14.93
C GLY A 143 16.24 10.51 -15.93
N MET A 144 15.56 10.19 -17.02
CA MET A 144 15.15 11.16 -18.05
C MET A 144 13.86 11.92 -17.70
N GLY A 145 13.23 11.62 -16.57
CA GLY A 145 11.99 12.27 -16.13
C GLY A 145 10.87 12.19 -17.15
N VAL A 146 10.26 13.33 -17.48
CA VAL A 146 9.14 13.42 -18.44
C VAL A 146 9.53 12.90 -19.82
N ASP A 147 10.75 13.17 -20.27
CA ASP A 147 11.24 12.67 -21.57
C ASP A 147 11.34 11.15 -21.56
N GLY A 148 11.77 10.56 -20.44
CA GLY A 148 11.77 9.11 -20.25
C GLY A 148 10.37 8.49 -20.35
N LEU A 149 9.34 9.16 -19.81
CA LEU A 149 7.95 8.72 -19.96
C LEU A 149 7.47 8.82 -21.42
N ALA A 150 7.85 9.87 -22.13
CA ALA A 150 7.53 10.02 -23.55
C ALA A 150 8.19 8.92 -24.39
N LEU A 151 9.44 8.56 -24.09
CA LEU A 151 10.14 7.45 -24.74
C LEU A 151 9.48 6.09 -24.47
N LEU A 152 9.03 5.84 -23.24
CA LEU A 152 8.25 4.64 -22.93
C LEU A 152 6.95 4.57 -23.75
N LYS A 153 6.25 5.70 -23.92
CA LYS A 153 5.04 5.77 -24.77
C LYS A 153 5.35 5.38 -26.21
N LYS A 154 6.45 5.89 -26.79
CA LYS A 154 6.90 5.49 -28.13
C LYS A 154 7.20 3.99 -28.21
N ALA A 155 7.85 3.41 -27.18
CA ALA A 155 8.11 1.97 -27.13
C ALA A 155 6.81 1.15 -27.12
N ARG A 156 5.78 1.60 -26.37
CA ARG A 156 4.44 1.00 -26.40
C ARG A 156 3.77 1.16 -27.75
N GLU A 157 3.85 2.31 -28.41
CA GLU A 157 3.28 2.51 -29.75
C GLU A 157 3.86 1.51 -30.76
N LYS A 158 5.17 1.23 -30.68
CA LYS A 158 5.86 0.28 -31.56
C LYS A 158 5.55 -1.19 -31.23
N THR A 159 5.40 -1.52 -29.95
CA THR A 159 5.33 -2.93 -29.50
C THR A 159 3.94 -3.38 -29.06
N GLY A 160 3.04 -2.45 -28.73
CA GLY A 160 1.76 -2.73 -28.08
C GLY A 160 1.87 -3.19 -26.62
N LEU A 161 3.08 -3.25 -26.04
CA LEU A 161 3.24 -3.66 -24.64
C LEU A 161 2.73 -2.57 -23.68
N PRO A 162 1.89 -2.92 -22.69
CA PRO A 162 1.58 -2.00 -21.59
C PRO A 162 2.85 -1.66 -20.81
N ILE A 163 2.85 -0.50 -20.14
CA ILE A 163 4.03 0.08 -19.48
C ILE A 163 3.82 0.08 -17.97
N ILE A 164 4.87 -0.27 -17.22
CA ILE A 164 5.00 0.02 -15.79
C ILE A 164 6.21 0.93 -15.57
N SER A 165 6.00 2.05 -14.89
CA SER A 165 7.06 2.93 -14.43
C SER A 165 6.75 3.42 -13.01
N GLU A 166 7.80 3.65 -12.24
CA GLU A 166 7.73 4.01 -10.84
C GLU A 166 7.41 5.50 -10.67
N VAL A 167 6.54 5.83 -9.71
CA VAL A 167 6.22 7.21 -9.29
C VAL A 167 6.98 7.51 -8.01
N MET A 168 7.86 8.51 -8.03
CA MET A 168 8.76 8.82 -6.90
C MET A 168 8.18 9.84 -5.92
N SER A 169 7.21 10.62 -6.36
CA SER A 169 6.59 11.67 -5.57
C SER A 169 5.13 11.84 -5.97
N VAL A 170 4.28 12.20 -5.01
CA VAL A 170 2.86 12.50 -5.23
C VAL A 170 2.67 13.56 -6.31
N SER A 171 3.57 14.54 -6.41
CA SER A 171 3.49 15.60 -7.44
C SER A 171 3.63 15.07 -8.86
N GLN A 172 4.26 13.90 -9.05
CA GLN A 172 4.47 13.29 -10.35
C GLN A 172 3.24 12.53 -10.85
N LEU A 173 2.23 12.25 -10.01
CA LEU A 173 1.06 11.45 -10.40
C LEU A 173 0.37 11.99 -11.66
N ARG A 174 0.34 13.31 -11.84
CA ARG A 174 -0.26 13.96 -13.02
C ARG A 174 0.46 13.68 -14.33
N LEU A 175 1.68 13.16 -14.27
CA LEU A 175 2.50 12.81 -15.44
C LEU A 175 2.22 11.38 -15.95
N PHE A 176 1.47 10.57 -15.20
CA PHE A 176 1.14 9.18 -15.50
C PHE A 176 -0.37 9.05 -15.79
N PRO A 177 -0.85 9.54 -16.96
CA PRO A 177 -2.24 9.39 -17.37
C PRO A 177 -2.56 7.98 -17.86
#